data_AF-A0AAE8HXP1-F1
#
_entry.id   AF-A0AAE8HXP1-F1
#
_cell.length_a   1.000
_cell.length_b   1.000
_cell.length_c   1.000
_cell.angle_alpha   90.00
_cell.angle_beta   90.00
_cell.angle_gamma   90.00
#
_symmetry.space_group_name_H-M   'P 1'
#
loop_
_entity.id
_entity.type
_entity.pdbx_description
1 polymer ?
#
loop_
_entity_poly.entity_id
_entity_poly.type
_entity_poly.pdbx_seq_one_letter_code
_entity_poly.pdbx_strand_id
1 'polypeptide(L)'
;MAQPMKRAEDNWALPRRKPLTQEVLDRAIATEERLAPGEHQAKTAWFDRRRDLVLIHLADGRVFGAERAQIPSLRAASQNQLGSLQATEDGAFLFVAELDLHVNVDGLVGRLLEGSPATLQRVGAGMAGRTRSASKAAAAVRNGQLGGRPRKLSKAVEVG
;
A
#
# COMPACT_ATOMS: atom_id res chain seq x y z
N MET A 1 47.77 -33.70 17.28
CA MET A 1 47.12 -34.19 16.04
C MET A 1 45.84 -33.40 15.84
N ALA A 2 45.83 -32.46 14.90
CA ALA A 2 44.64 -31.67 14.55
C ALA A 2 44.03 -32.25 13.28
N GLN A 3 42.75 -32.61 13.32
CA GLN A 3 42.01 -33.08 12.14
C GLN A 3 41.85 -31.93 11.13
N PRO A 4 42.15 -32.14 9.83
CA PRO A 4 41.89 -31.13 8.83
C PRO A 4 40.37 -30.98 8.63
N MET A 5 39.86 -29.76 8.84
CA MET A 5 38.47 -29.42 8.53
C MET A 5 38.25 -29.59 7.02
N LYS A 6 37.34 -30.49 6.65
CA LYS A 6 36.86 -30.64 5.27
C LYS A 6 36.25 -29.31 4.83
N ARG A 7 36.84 -28.67 3.82
CA ARG A 7 36.20 -27.58 3.09
C ARG A 7 34.92 -28.15 2.48
N ALA A 8 33.76 -27.69 2.96
CA ALA A 8 32.52 -27.90 2.24
C ALA A 8 32.67 -27.17 0.90
N GLU A 9 32.53 -27.89 -0.20
CA GLU A 9 32.46 -27.29 -1.52
C GLU A 9 31.16 -26.48 -1.59
N ASP A 10 31.29 -25.15 -1.56
CA ASP A 10 30.18 -24.21 -1.68
C ASP A 10 29.54 -24.35 -3.07
N ASN A 11 28.52 -25.20 -3.17
CA ASN A 11 27.73 -25.42 -4.38
C ASN A 11 26.68 -24.30 -4.59
N TRP A 12 27.06 -23.04 -4.28
CA TRP A 12 26.20 -21.88 -4.47
C TRP A 12 26.18 -21.48 -5.95
N ALA A 13 25.15 -21.97 -6.67
CA ALA A 13 24.86 -21.53 -8.03
C ALA A 13 23.97 -20.28 -8.01
N LEU A 14 24.31 -19.26 -8.81
CA LEU A 14 23.46 -18.08 -9.00
C LEU A 14 22.06 -18.54 -9.44
N PRO A 15 20.98 -18.12 -8.75
CA PRO A 15 19.63 -18.41 -9.21
C PRO A 15 19.48 -17.86 -10.62
N ARG A 16 18.97 -18.69 -11.55
CA ARG A 16 18.67 -18.26 -12.92
C ARG A 16 17.63 -17.15 -12.86
N ARG A 17 18.07 -15.90 -12.95
CA ARG A 17 17.19 -14.74 -13.06
C ARG A 17 16.44 -14.86 -14.37
N LYS A 18 15.11 -14.73 -14.34
CA LYS A 18 14.34 -14.61 -15.58
C LYS A 18 14.84 -13.36 -16.33
N PRO A 19 15.20 -13.48 -17.61
CA PRO A 19 15.65 -12.33 -18.38
C PRO A 19 14.52 -11.28 -18.45
N LEU A 20 14.87 -10.01 -18.31
CA LEU A 20 13.95 -8.90 -18.54
C LEU A 20 13.73 -8.80 -20.05
N THR A 21 12.62 -9.36 -20.54
CA THR A 21 12.26 -9.25 -21.96
C THR A 21 11.52 -7.94 -22.21
N GLN A 22 11.46 -7.53 -23.47
CA GLN A 22 10.72 -6.33 -23.86
C GLN A 22 9.25 -6.41 -23.46
N GLU A 23 8.63 -7.59 -23.59
CA GLU A 23 7.22 -7.78 -23.22
C GLU A 23 6.98 -7.60 -21.72
N VAL A 24 7.94 -7.99 -20.88
CA VAL A 24 7.87 -7.79 -19.43
C VAL A 24 7.99 -6.30 -19.10
N LEU A 25 8.89 -5.59 -19.79
CA LEU A 25 9.06 -4.15 -19.62
C LEU A 25 7.80 -3.38 -20.06
N ASP A 26 7.28 -3.66 -21.25
CA ASP A 26 6.08 -3.01 -21.79
C ASP A 26 4.87 -3.25 -20.88
N ARG A 27 4.72 -4.47 -20.35
CA ARG A 27 3.65 -4.79 -19.40
C ARG A 27 3.78 -4.00 -18.10
N ALA A 28 5.01 -3.80 -17.61
CA ALA A 28 5.24 -3.01 -16.40
C ALA A 28 4.87 -1.53 -16.64
N ILE A 29 5.32 -0.95 -17.76
CA ILE A 29 4.99 0.44 -18.15
C ILE A 29 3.48 0.62 -18.27
N ALA A 30 2.79 -0.23 -19.03
CA ALA A 30 1.35 -0.12 -19.23
C ALA A 30 0.54 -0.32 -17.93
N THR A 31 1.07 -1.12 -17.00
CA THR A 31 0.45 -1.26 -15.68
C THR A 31 0.57 0.03 -14.90
N GLU A 32 1.75 0.66 -14.94
CA GLU A 32 2.01 1.88 -14.20
C GLU A 32 1.24 3.08 -14.77
N GLU A 33 1.24 3.26 -16.10
CA GLU A 33 0.44 4.32 -16.76
C GLU A 33 -1.05 4.25 -16.39
N ARG A 34 -1.58 3.04 -16.11
CA ARG A 34 -2.96 2.85 -15.68
C ARG A 34 -3.19 3.18 -14.22
N LEU A 35 -2.19 3.01 -13.35
CA LEU A 35 -2.30 3.25 -11.92
C LEU A 35 -1.98 4.70 -11.56
N ALA A 36 -1.00 5.31 -12.23
CA ALA A 36 -0.51 6.66 -11.99
C ALA A 36 -1.59 7.74 -11.78
N PRO A 37 -2.73 7.79 -12.51
CA PRO A 37 -3.77 8.79 -12.26
C PRO A 37 -4.46 8.66 -10.90
N GLY A 38 -4.40 7.49 -10.28
CA GLY A 38 -4.99 7.20 -8.97
C GLY A 38 -4.02 7.28 -7.80
N GLU A 39 -2.73 7.49 -8.07
CA GLU A 39 -1.69 7.53 -7.05
C GLU A 39 -1.61 8.89 -6.36
N HIS A 40 -1.18 8.88 -5.10
CA HIS A 40 -0.95 10.09 -4.33
C HIS A 40 0.33 10.77 -4.80
N GLN A 41 0.20 12.04 -5.22
CA GLN A 41 1.34 12.87 -5.63
C GLN A 41 1.58 14.00 -4.62
N ALA A 42 2.85 14.19 -4.23
CA ALA A 42 3.27 15.29 -3.37
C ALA A 42 3.40 16.58 -4.18
N LYS A 43 2.70 17.63 -3.75
CA LYS A 43 2.92 19.00 -4.23
C LYS A 43 4.12 19.63 -3.54
N THR A 44 4.22 19.44 -2.23
CA THR A 44 5.38 19.86 -1.43
C THR A 44 5.58 18.88 -0.27
N ALA A 45 6.81 18.82 0.23
CA ALA A 45 7.13 18.08 1.44
C ALA A 45 8.27 18.78 2.19
N TRP A 46 8.29 18.65 3.51
CA TRP A 46 9.36 19.19 4.34
C TRP A 46 9.44 18.46 5.67
N PHE A 47 10.57 18.62 6.34
CA PHE A 47 10.78 18.08 7.68
C PHE A 47 10.57 19.16 8.75
N ASP A 48 9.64 18.93 9.67
CA ASP A 48 9.46 19.75 10.87
C ASP A 48 10.39 19.25 11.99
N ARG A 49 11.55 19.90 12.11
CA ARG A 49 12.56 19.61 13.14
C ARG A 49 12.02 19.69 14.57
N ARG A 50 11.07 20.58 14.84
CA ARG A 50 10.55 20.76 16.21
C ARG A 50 9.69 19.59 16.66
N ARG A 51 9.04 18.91 15.71
CA ARG A 51 8.10 17.82 15.97
C ARG A 51 8.65 16.45 15.54
N ASP A 52 9.82 16.39 14.93
CA ASP A 52 10.40 15.18 14.30
C ASP A 52 9.46 14.55 13.26
N LEU A 53 8.73 15.39 12.51
CA LEU A 53 7.71 14.98 11.54
C LEU A 53 8.17 15.22 10.10
N VAL A 54 7.93 14.23 9.24
CA VAL A 54 7.90 14.42 7.78
C VAL A 54 6.47 14.81 7.41
N LEU A 55 6.31 15.96 6.77
CA LEU A 55 5.03 16.49 6.32
C LEU A 55 4.98 16.48 4.80
N ILE A 56 3.84 16.04 4.26
CA ILE A 56 3.59 15.90 2.83
C ILE A 56 2.27 16.58 2.52
N HIS A 57 2.32 17.61 1.68
CA HIS A 57 1.13 18.24 1.11
C HIS A 57 0.91 17.65 -0.27
N LEU A 58 -0.20 16.93 -0.46
CA LEU A 58 -0.55 16.29 -1.71
C LEU A 58 -1.16 17.28 -2.71
N ALA A 59 -1.09 16.95 -4.00
CA ALA A 59 -1.64 17.74 -5.08
C ALA A 59 -3.17 17.96 -4.96
N ASP A 60 -3.87 17.06 -4.29
CA ASP A 60 -5.31 17.13 -4.04
C ASP A 60 -5.70 17.94 -2.78
N GLY A 61 -4.73 18.58 -2.12
CA GLY A 61 -4.94 19.43 -0.96
C GLY A 61 -4.96 18.71 0.39
N ARG A 62 -4.82 17.38 0.43
CA ARG A 62 -4.65 16.64 1.68
C ARG A 62 -3.23 16.82 2.23
N VAL A 63 -3.10 16.79 3.56
CA VAL A 63 -1.81 16.83 4.24
C VAL A 63 -1.65 15.58 5.09
N PHE A 64 -0.52 14.90 4.91
CA PHE A 64 -0.12 13.75 5.71
C PHE A 64 1.14 14.08 6.52
N GLY A 65 1.23 13.49 7.70
CA GLY A 65 2.36 13.67 8.60
C GLY A 65 2.70 12.37 9.31
N ALA A 66 3.99 12.09 9.43
CA ALA A 66 4.49 10.92 10.14
C ALA A 66 5.79 11.24 10.86
N GLU A 67 5.97 10.65 12.04
CA GLU A 67 7.25 10.71 12.73
C GLU A 67 8.32 10.03 11.89
N ARG A 68 9.51 10.63 11.84
CA ARG A 68 10.67 10.08 11.14
C ARG A 68 10.94 8.61 11.50
N ALA A 69 10.75 8.23 12.77
CA ALA A 69 10.95 6.87 13.25
C ALA A 69 9.98 5.83 12.64
N GLN A 70 8.80 6.26 12.18
CA GLN A 70 7.78 5.41 11.57
C GLN A 70 8.06 5.14 10.08
N ILE A 71 8.94 5.92 9.46
CA ILE A 71 9.37 5.77 8.07
C ILE A 71 10.69 5.00 8.06
N PRO A 72 10.72 3.70 7.71
CA PRO A 72 11.91 2.86 7.87
C PRO A 72 13.15 3.40 7.15
N SER A 73 12.98 3.97 5.96
CA SER A 73 14.05 4.58 5.17
C SER A 73 14.66 5.83 5.79
N LEU A 74 13.95 6.52 6.69
CA LEU A 74 14.39 7.77 7.33
C LEU A 74 14.78 7.58 8.81
N ARG A 75 14.61 6.38 9.36
CA ARG A 75 14.85 6.10 10.79
C ARG A 75 16.28 6.42 11.23
N ALA A 76 17.26 6.16 10.37
CA ALA A 76 18.67 6.42 10.64
C ALA A 76 19.12 7.83 10.22
N ALA A 77 18.28 8.58 9.50
CA ALA A 77 18.60 9.94 9.07
C ALA A 77 18.60 10.90 10.26
N SER A 78 19.59 11.78 10.31
CA SER A 78 19.64 12.89 11.27
C SER A 78 18.68 14.01 10.88
N GLN A 79 18.27 14.83 11.86
CA GLN A 79 17.43 16.01 11.60
C GLN A 79 18.11 17.04 10.69
N ASN A 80 19.44 17.07 10.65
CA ASN A 80 20.19 17.95 9.77
C ASN A 80 20.03 17.53 8.30
N GLN A 81 20.28 16.25 8.00
CA GLN A 81 20.15 15.67 6.66
C GLN A 81 18.74 15.85 6.10
N LEU A 82 17.72 15.68 6.94
CA LEU A 82 16.31 15.86 6.55
C LEU A 82 15.91 17.32 6.31
N GLY A 83 16.78 18.28 6.62
CA GLY A 83 16.55 19.68 6.25
C GLY A 83 16.47 19.91 4.74
N SER A 84 17.06 19.01 3.95
CA SER A 84 17.01 19.01 2.48
C SER A 84 15.82 18.24 1.89
N LEU A 85 14.93 17.70 2.74
CA LEU A 85 13.79 16.90 2.28
C LEU A 85 12.82 17.77 1.47
N GLN A 86 12.52 17.32 0.25
CA GLN A 86 11.58 17.97 -0.67
C GLN A 86 10.83 16.92 -1.50
N ALA A 87 9.78 17.36 -2.23
CA ALA A 87 9.14 16.54 -3.25
C ALA A 87 9.91 16.64 -4.59
N THR A 88 9.88 15.59 -5.40
CA THR A 88 10.30 15.65 -6.81
C THR A 88 9.31 16.46 -7.65
N GLU A 89 9.72 16.88 -8.85
CA GLU A 89 8.89 17.72 -9.73
C GLU A 89 7.61 17.01 -10.20
N ASP A 90 7.68 15.69 -10.43
CA ASP A 90 6.54 14.84 -10.75
C ASP A 90 5.67 14.48 -9.52
N GLY A 91 6.12 14.85 -8.31
CA GLY A 91 5.45 14.56 -7.05
C GLY A 91 5.42 13.08 -6.65
N ALA A 92 6.04 12.18 -7.41
CA ALA A 92 5.97 10.74 -7.13
C ALA A 92 6.88 10.33 -5.95
N PHE A 93 7.93 11.11 -5.67
CA PHE A 93 8.92 10.79 -4.65
C PHE A 93 9.17 11.98 -3.71
N LEU A 94 9.50 11.65 -2.46
CA LEU A 94 10.26 12.52 -1.58
C LEU A 94 11.74 12.28 -1.83
N PHE A 95 12.51 13.35 -1.94
CA PHE A 95 13.94 13.32 -2.18
C PHE A 95 14.69 13.99 -1.02
N VAL A 96 15.74 13.32 -0.52
CA VAL A 96 16.68 13.87 0.45
C VAL A 96 18.07 13.86 -0.17
N ALA A 97 18.53 15.03 -0.63
CA ALA A 97 19.75 15.15 -1.44
C ALA A 97 21.00 14.65 -0.72
N GLU A 98 21.16 14.98 0.57
CA GLU A 98 22.33 14.55 1.36
C GLU A 98 22.43 13.04 1.54
N LEU A 99 21.33 12.30 1.36
CA LEU A 99 21.25 10.85 1.55
C LEU A 99 21.19 10.08 0.23
N ASP A 100 21.08 10.77 -0.91
CA ASP A 100 20.72 10.17 -2.21
C ASP A 100 19.52 9.22 -2.10
N LEU A 101 18.50 9.65 -1.35
CA LEU A 101 17.37 8.81 -0.97
C LEU A 101 16.08 9.30 -1.62
N HIS A 102 15.39 8.37 -2.27
CA HIS A 102 14.04 8.56 -2.79
C HIS A 102 13.04 7.70 -2.01
N VAL A 103 11.92 8.30 -1.61
CA VAL A 103 10.82 7.60 -0.93
C VAL A 103 9.55 7.80 -1.76
N ASN A 104 8.97 6.72 -2.27
CA ASN A 104 7.74 6.78 -3.06
C ASN A 104 6.58 7.31 -2.19
N VAL A 105 5.87 8.33 -2.69
CA VAL A 105 4.82 9.04 -1.97
C VAL A 105 3.58 8.18 -1.78
N ASP A 106 3.12 7.49 -2.83
CA ASP A 106 1.91 6.66 -2.77
C ASP A 106 2.06 5.52 -1.75
N GLY A 107 3.17 4.80 -1.81
CA GLY A 107 3.49 3.73 -0.86
C GLY A 107 3.67 4.24 0.57
N LEU A 108 4.20 5.45 0.76
CA LEU A 108 4.30 6.07 2.09
C LEU A 108 2.90 6.42 2.62
N VAL A 109 2.08 7.11 1.84
CA VAL A 109 0.70 7.47 2.22
C VAL A 109 -0.13 6.22 2.51
N GLY A 110 -0.04 5.20 1.65
CA GLY A 110 -0.69 3.91 1.86
C GLY A 110 -0.32 3.29 3.21
N ARG A 111 0.98 3.25 3.54
CA ARG A 111 1.45 2.76 4.83
C ARG A 111 0.95 3.57 6.03
N LEU A 112 0.80 4.88 5.90
CA LEU A 112 0.24 5.73 6.97
C LEU A 112 -1.24 5.43 7.20
N LEU A 113 -1.99 5.16 6.13
CA LEU A 113 -3.40 4.75 6.21
C LEU A 113 -3.55 3.33 6.80
N GLU A 114 -2.55 2.46 6.62
CA GLU A 114 -2.51 1.08 7.11
C GLU A 114 -2.29 0.92 8.62
N GLY A 115 -2.08 2.00 9.37
CA GLY A 115 -1.79 1.97 10.81
C GLY A 115 -2.84 1.24 11.68
N SER A 116 -4.03 0.95 11.15
CA SER A 116 -5.01 0.04 11.76
C SER A 116 -5.62 -0.90 10.71
N PRO A 117 -5.05 -2.09 10.48
CA PRO A 117 -5.54 -3.04 9.47
C PRO A 117 -7.00 -3.43 9.69
N ALA A 118 -7.43 -3.59 10.95
CA ALA A 118 -8.80 -3.90 11.29
C ALA A 118 -9.78 -2.77 10.92
N THR A 119 -9.36 -1.51 11.07
CA THR A 119 -10.16 -0.34 10.69
C THR A 119 -10.26 -0.25 9.17
N LEU A 120 -9.14 -0.40 8.45
CA LEU A 120 -9.14 -0.42 7.00
C LEU A 120 -9.99 -1.54 6.42
N GLN A 121 -9.88 -2.76 6.97
CA GLN A 121 -10.73 -3.89 6.55
C GLN A 121 -12.21 -3.59 6.78
N ARG A 122 -12.57 -3.00 7.92
CA ARG A 122 -13.97 -2.65 8.22
C ARG A 122 -14.51 -1.58 7.26
N VAL A 123 -13.73 -0.52 7.02
CA VAL A 123 -14.10 0.56 6.09
C VAL A 123 -14.19 0.03 4.66
N GLY A 124 -13.19 -0.75 4.23
CA GLY A 124 -13.14 -1.39 2.92
C GLY A 124 -14.29 -2.37 2.69
N ALA A 125 -14.63 -3.20 3.69
CA ALA A 125 -15.80 -4.09 3.63
C ALA A 125 -17.11 -3.30 3.52
N GLY A 126 -17.23 -2.17 4.23
CA GLY A 126 -18.38 -1.27 4.13
C GLY A 126 -18.51 -0.63 2.74
N MET A 127 -17.39 -0.13 2.18
CA MET A 127 -17.34 0.41 0.82
C MET A 127 -17.71 -0.66 -0.21
N ALA A 128 -17.06 -1.83 -0.13
CA ALA A 128 -17.35 -2.95 -1.01
C ALA A 128 -18.83 -3.37 -0.89
N GLY A 129 -19.38 -3.47 0.31
CA GLY A 129 -20.81 -3.79 0.50
C GLY A 129 -21.77 -2.80 -0.19
N ARG A 130 -21.37 -1.53 -0.30
CA ARG A 130 -22.15 -0.47 -0.99
C ARG A 130 -22.00 -0.51 -2.52
N THR A 131 -20.88 -1.01 -3.05
CA THR A 131 -20.64 -1.08 -4.49
C THR A 131 -21.62 -2.03 -5.16
N ARG A 132 -22.43 -1.51 -6.09
CA ARG A 132 -23.29 -2.30 -6.97
C ARG A 132 -22.50 -2.72 -8.21
N SER A 133 -22.41 -4.02 -8.47
CA SER A 133 -21.78 -4.57 -9.68
C SER A 133 -22.66 -5.65 -10.30
N ALA A 134 -22.52 -5.87 -11.61
CA ALA A 134 -23.23 -6.95 -12.31
C ALA A 134 -22.93 -8.33 -11.70
N SER A 135 -21.67 -8.56 -11.32
CA SER A 135 -21.25 -9.79 -10.63
C SER A 135 -21.94 -9.98 -9.27
N LYS A 136 -22.09 -8.91 -8.48
CA LYS A 136 -22.84 -8.95 -7.21
C LYS A 136 -24.32 -9.17 -7.40
N ALA A 137 -24.91 -8.56 -8.42
CA ALA A 137 -26.32 -8.78 -8.76
C ALA A 137 -26.57 -10.25 -9.14
N ALA A 138 -25.73 -10.82 -10.02
CA ALA A 138 -25.83 -12.23 -10.40
C ALA A 138 -25.62 -13.19 -9.21
N ALA A 139 -24.68 -12.89 -8.31
CA ALA A 139 -24.47 -13.65 -7.09
C ALA A 139 -25.67 -13.55 -6.13
N ALA A 140 -26.25 -12.36 -5.96
CA ALA A 140 -27.44 -12.17 -5.13
C ALA A 140 -28.66 -12.95 -5.66
N VAL A 141 -28.84 -13.02 -6.98
CA VAL A 141 -29.90 -13.84 -7.60
C VAL A 141 -29.68 -15.32 -7.31
N ARG A 142 -28.47 -15.86 -7.52
CA ARG A 142 -28.14 -17.26 -7.17
C ARG A 142 -28.34 -17.55 -5.69
N ASN A 143 -27.89 -16.66 -4.81
CA ASN A 143 -28.05 -16.83 -3.37
C ASN A 143 -29.52 -16.77 -2.94
N GLY A 144 -30.33 -15.93 -3.59
CA GLY A 144 -31.78 -15.89 -3.37
C GLY A 144 -32.49 -17.20 -3.74
N GLN A 145 -32.00 -17.92 -4.75
CA GLN A 145 -32.53 -19.24 -5.15
C GLN A 145 -32.21 -20.34 -4.12
N LEU A 146 -31.10 -20.21 -3.38
CA LEU A 146 -30.68 -21.15 -2.34
C LEU A 146 -31.37 -20.93 -0.99
N GLY A 147 -32.25 -19.92 -0.89
CA GLY A 147 -33.08 -19.66 0.28
C GLY A 147 -32.81 -18.30 0.91
N GLY A 148 -33.66 -17.32 0.60
CA GLY A 148 -33.75 -16.07 1.35
C GLY A 148 -34.38 -16.25 2.74
N ARG A 149 -34.46 -15.15 3.51
CA ARG A 149 -35.04 -15.14 4.88
C ARG A 149 -36.38 -15.90 4.89
N PRO A 150 -36.51 -16.99 5.67
CA PRO A 150 -37.74 -17.77 5.73
C PRO A 150 -38.92 -16.86 6.03
N ARG A 151 -40.02 -17.01 5.27
CA ARG A 151 -41.26 -16.29 5.58
C ARG A 151 -41.67 -16.65 7.00
N LYS A 152 -41.86 -15.64 7.86
CA LYS A 152 -42.54 -15.85 9.15
C LYS A 152 -43.94 -16.35 8.84
N LEU A 153 -44.17 -17.65 9.02
CA LEU A 153 -45.51 -18.22 9.02
C LEU A 153 -46.25 -17.61 10.21
N SER A 154 -47.27 -16.81 9.92
CA SER A 154 -48.24 -16.37 10.92
C SER A 154 -48.82 -17.62 11.57
N LYS A 155 -48.61 -17.77 12.88
CA LYS A 155 -49.18 -18.86 13.68
C LYS A 155 -50.72 -18.76 13.54
N ALA A 156 -51.31 -19.64 12.75
CA ALA A 156 -52.75 -19.75 12.66
C ALA A 156 -53.27 -20.15 14.04
N VAL A 157 -54.24 -19.37 14.49
CA VAL A 157 -54.97 -19.54 15.74
C VAL A 157 -55.62 -20.93 15.72
N GLU A 158 -55.25 -21.78 16.68
CA GLU A 158 -56.04 -22.97 17.01
C GLU A 158 -57.40 -22.49 17.55
N VAL A 159 -58.47 -22.87 16.87
CA VAL A 159 -59.83 -22.75 17.37
C VAL A 159 -60.44 -24.15 17.31
N GLY A 160 -60.89 -24.64 18.48
CA GLY A 160 -61.88 -25.71 18.62
C GLY A 160 -61.30 -27.09 18.80
#